data_AF-A0A916MEY3-F1
#
_entry.id   AF-A0A916MEY3-F1
#
_cell.length_a   1.000
_cell.length_b   1.000
_cell.length_c   1.000
_cell.angle_alpha   90.00
_cell.angle_beta   90.00
_cell.angle_gamma   90.00
#
_symmetry.space_group_name_H-M   'P 1'
#
loop_
_entity.id
_entity.type
_entity.pdbx_description
1 polymer ?
#
loop_
_entity_poly.entity_id
_entity_poly.type
_entity_poly.pdbx_seq_one_letter_code
_entity_poly.pdbx_strand_id
1 'polypeptide(L)'
;MSMQIRDLSGPAPTPDWSVTGTQSMGTSGQARVDIRITGRVTGKIDQGGGTDAVRVAVWDDGEEKDVKIVTVPLGATAVIDVRLGFSGRYETTAGGIGITVVHGTHAGAQALFALDPFFPKDVQAGAKPEA
;
A
#
# COMPACT_ATOMS: atom_id res chain seq x y z
N MET A 1 47.55 -11.35 3.45
CA MET A 1 46.47 -10.34 3.50
C MET A 1 45.22 -10.99 2.93
N SER A 2 44.34 -11.47 3.79
CA SER A 2 43.11 -12.16 3.36
C SER A 2 41.97 -11.15 3.35
N MET A 3 41.43 -10.91 2.17
CA MET A 3 40.29 -10.03 1.94
C MET A 3 39.03 -10.74 2.46
N GLN A 4 38.50 -10.30 3.60
CA GLN A 4 37.21 -10.78 4.10
C GLN A 4 36.12 -10.28 3.15
N ILE A 5 35.56 -11.21 2.37
CA ILE A 5 34.29 -11.04 1.67
C ILE A 5 33.25 -10.79 2.77
N ARG A 6 32.74 -9.56 2.85
CA ARG A 6 31.62 -9.26 3.74
C ARG A 6 30.41 -10.02 3.22
N ASP A 7 30.04 -11.04 3.98
CA ASP A 7 28.79 -11.74 3.81
C ASP A 7 27.63 -10.72 3.94
N LEU A 8 26.92 -10.48 2.84
CA LEU A 8 25.72 -9.61 2.82
C LEU A 8 24.46 -10.40 3.21
N SER A 9 24.58 -11.56 3.83
CA SER A 9 23.45 -12.37 4.32
C SER A 9 22.90 -11.90 5.68
N GLY A 10 22.81 -10.58 5.88
CA GLY A 10 21.84 -10.09 6.86
C GLY A 10 20.44 -10.46 6.38
N PRO A 11 19.48 -10.81 7.28
CA PRO A 11 18.08 -10.88 6.86
C PRO A 11 17.74 -9.56 6.18
N ALA A 12 17.20 -9.61 4.96
CA ALA A 12 16.63 -8.43 4.33
C ALA A 12 15.69 -7.80 5.36
N PRO A 13 15.76 -6.47 5.61
CA PRO A 13 14.87 -5.85 6.59
C PRO A 13 13.45 -6.28 6.24
N THR A 14 12.80 -6.98 7.17
CA THR A 14 11.38 -7.32 7.10
C THR A 14 10.67 -6.03 6.72
N PRO A 15 9.89 -6.00 5.64
CA PRO A 15 9.44 -4.71 5.15
C PRO A 15 8.45 -4.12 6.16
N ASP A 16 8.82 -2.94 6.70
CA ASP A 16 8.07 -2.15 7.68
C ASP A 16 6.80 -1.55 7.04
N TRP A 17 5.93 -2.39 6.48
CA TRP A 17 4.67 -1.95 5.91
C TRP A 17 3.72 -1.52 7.03
N SER A 18 3.21 -0.31 6.93
CA SER A 18 2.14 0.21 7.77
C SER A 18 0.97 0.62 6.89
N VAL A 19 -0.22 0.17 7.29
CA VAL A 19 -1.48 0.55 6.68
C VAL A 19 -2.32 1.23 7.74
N THR A 20 -2.83 2.41 7.40
CA THR A 20 -3.86 3.09 8.18
C THR A 20 -4.99 3.48 7.26
N GLY A 21 -6.19 3.60 7.79
CA GLY A 21 -7.33 3.98 6.97
C GLY A 21 -8.52 4.38 7.79
N THR A 22 -9.39 5.15 7.16
CA THR A 22 -10.66 5.59 7.74
C THR A 22 -11.79 5.44 6.75
N GLN A 23 -12.94 5.03 7.23
CA GLN A 23 -14.22 5.19 6.53
C GLN A 23 -14.96 6.37 7.15
N SER A 24 -15.16 7.42 6.38
CA SER A 24 -15.91 8.61 6.80
C SER A 24 -17.36 8.53 6.34
N MET A 25 -18.28 8.70 7.29
CA MET A 25 -19.71 8.79 7.01
C MET A 25 -20.17 10.25 7.02
N GLY A 26 -20.46 10.78 5.84
CA GLY A 26 -21.06 12.10 5.63
C GLY A 26 -22.48 12.19 6.17
N THR A 27 -22.90 13.40 6.55
CA THR A 27 -24.24 13.68 7.10
C THR A 27 -25.37 13.47 6.10
N SER A 28 -25.06 13.53 4.80
CA SER A 28 -25.96 13.28 3.67
C SER A 28 -26.00 11.81 3.23
N GLY A 29 -25.37 10.89 3.98
CA GLY A 29 -25.29 9.47 3.65
C GLY A 29 -24.16 9.10 2.67
N GLN A 30 -23.42 10.08 2.15
CA GLN A 30 -22.21 9.84 1.36
C GLN A 30 -21.13 9.20 2.24
N ALA A 31 -20.46 8.17 1.73
CA ALA A 31 -19.34 7.52 2.41
C ALA A 31 -18.07 7.63 1.58
N ARG A 32 -16.92 7.66 2.26
CA ARG A 32 -15.61 7.67 1.62
C ARG A 32 -14.63 6.86 2.44
N VAL A 33 -13.83 6.05 1.76
CA VAL A 33 -12.72 5.31 2.34
C VAL A 33 -11.41 5.98 1.93
N ASP A 34 -10.56 6.29 2.90
CA ASP A 34 -9.22 6.86 2.71
C ASP A 34 -8.19 5.94 3.36
N ILE A 35 -7.17 5.53 2.59
CA ILE A 35 -6.12 4.60 3.01
C ILE A 35 -4.76 5.26 2.82
N ARG A 36 -3.87 5.08 3.80
CA ARG A 36 -2.45 5.42 3.69
C ARG A 36 -1.61 4.16 3.90
N ILE A 37 -0.79 3.86 2.91
CA ILE A 37 0.16 2.76 2.90
C ILE A 37 1.57 3.34 2.90
N THR A 38 2.37 3.00 3.90
CA THR A 38 3.79 3.36 3.96
C THR A 38 4.65 2.12 4.06
N GLY A 39 5.81 2.11 3.43
CA GLY A 39 6.77 1.02 3.57
C GLY A 39 8.08 1.30 2.88
N ARG A 40 9.03 0.38 3.03
CA ARG A 40 10.32 0.44 2.35
C ARG A 40 10.35 -0.54 1.18
N VAL A 41 10.80 -0.07 0.02
CA VAL A 41 10.95 -0.88 -1.18
C VAL A 41 12.34 -0.69 -1.75
N THR A 42 13.00 -1.80 -2.09
CA THR A 42 14.24 -1.80 -2.87
C THR A 42 13.88 -2.05 -4.32
N GLY A 43 14.32 -1.17 -5.22
CA GLY A 43 14.14 -1.36 -6.66
C GLY A 43 14.93 -2.56 -7.15
N LYS A 44 14.26 -3.55 -7.72
CA LYS A 44 14.83 -4.84 -8.14
C LYS A 44 14.55 -5.20 -9.59
N ILE A 45 13.40 -4.79 -10.13
CA ILE A 45 12.98 -5.16 -11.49
C ILE A 45 13.17 -3.96 -12.40
N ASP A 46 14.16 -4.00 -13.29
CA ASP A 46 14.31 -2.98 -14.34
C ASP A 46 13.33 -3.26 -15.48
N GLN A 47 12.39 -2.33 -15.70
CA GLN A 47 11.44 -2.38 -16.81
C GLN A 47 11.84 -1.43 -17.95
N GLY A 48 13.08 -0.92 -17.92
CA GLY A 48 13.62 0.09 -18.81
C GLY A 48 13.88 1.39 -18.06
N GLY A 49 15.04 2.01 -18.33
CA GLY A 49 15.38 3.33 -17.80
C GLY A 49 15.98 3.33 -16.38
N GLY A 50 16.32 2.17 -15.81
CA GLY A 50 17.05 2.07 -14.54
C GLY A 50 16.17 2.30 -13.30
N THR A 51 14.86 2.10 -13.44
CA THR A 51 13.89 2.22 -12.34
C THR A 51 12.97 1.00 -12.29
N ASP A 52 12.56 0.65 -11.08
CA ASP A 52 11.54 -0.34 -10.78
C ASP A 52 10.20 0.35 -10.53
N ALA A 53 9.16 -0.09 -11.22
CA ALA A 53 7.80 0.34 -10.96
C ALA A 53 7.22 -0.46 -9.80
N VAL A 54 6.54 0.21 -8.88
CA VAL A 54 5.88 -0.40 -7.73
C VAL A 54 4.42 0.01 -7.76
N ARG A 55 3.54 -0.95 -7.91
CA ARG A 55 2.09 -0.75 -7.95
C ARG A 55 1.51 -0.99 -6.57
N VAL A 56 0.80 -0.01 -6.04
CA VAL A 56 0.05 -0.05 -4.78
C VAL A 56 -1.42 0.08 -5.10
N ALA A 57 -2.26 -0.84 -4.65
CA ALA A 57 -3.68 -0.86 -4.97
C ALA A 57 -4.57 -1.23 -3.78
N VAL A 58 -5.80 -0.70 -3.81
CA VAL A 58 -6.89 -1.01 -2.89
C VAL A 58 -8.00 -1.72 -3.64
N TRP A 59 -8.50 -2.79 -3.05
CA TRP A 59 -9.52 -3.68 -3.59
C TRP A 59 -10.68 -3.79 -2.62
N ASP A 60 -11.90 -3.94 -3.11
CA ASP A 60 -13.09 -4.16 -2.31
C ASP A 60 -14.02 -5.09 -3.09
N ASP A 61 -14.45 -6.19 -2.46
CA ASP A 61 -15.22 -7.27 -3.07
C ASP A 61 -14.63 -7.83 -4.39
N GLY A 62 -13.30 -7.85 -4.50
CA GLY A 62 -12.57 -8.34 -5.69
C GLY A 62 -12.46 -7.32 -6.83
N GLU A 63 -12.99 -6.11 -6.66
CA GLU A 63 -12.86 -5.01 -7.60
C GLU A 63 -11.74 -4.06 -7.17
N GLU A 64 -10.88 -3.65 -8.09
CA GLU A 64 -9.89 -2.60 -7.83
C GLU A 64 -10.57 -1.24 -7.76
N LYS A 65 -10.46 -0.58 -6.60
CA LYS A 65 -11.08 0.73 -6.37
C LYS A 65 -10.16 1.90 -6.66
N ASP A 66 -8.86 1.76 -6.36
CA ASP A 66 -7.86 2.80 -6.59
C ASP A 66 -6.45 2.19 -6.67
N VAL A 67 -5.57 2.84 -7.45
CA VAL A 67 -4.21 2.37 -7.71
C VAL A 67 -3.24 3.53 -7.93
N LYS A 68 -2.02 3.37 -7.41
CA LYS A 68 -0.90 4.27 -7.70
C LYS A 68 0.36 3.49 -8.05
N ILE A 69 1.09 4.01 -9.03
CA ILE A 69 2.41 3.50 -9.41
C ILE A 69 3.47 4.47 -8.90
N VAL A 70 4.48 3.94 -8.20
CA VAL A 70 5.63 4.65 -7.68
C VAL A 70 6.89 4.10 -8.34
N THR A 71 7.84 4.95 -8.71
CA THR A 71 9.11 4.52 -9.28
C THR A 71 10.21 4.53 -8.22
N VAL A 72 10.97 3.44 -8.13
CA VAL A 72 12.12 3.30 -7.23
C VAL A 72 13.38 3.07 -8.07
N PRO A 73 14.47 3.83 -7.90
CA PRO A 73 15.71 3.57 -8.62
C PRO A 73 16.24 2.16 -8.39
N LEU A 74 16.78 1.54 -9.44
CA LEU A 74 17.30 0.17 -9.36
C LEU A 74 18.46 0.10 -8.36
N GLY A 75 18.42 -0.90 -7.46
CA GLY A 75 19.43 -1.13 -6.43
C GLY A 75 19.34 -0.17 -5.23
N ALA A 76 18.47 0.83 -5.27
CA ALA A 76 18.23 1.75 -4.15
C ALA A 76 17.02 1.31 -3.32
N THR A 77 17.08 1.59 -2.02
CA THR A 77 15.93 1.46 -1.12
C THR A 77 15.28 2.83 -0.90
N ALA A 78 13.99 2.93 -1.18
CA ALA A 78 13.19 4.12 -0.93
C ALA A 78 12.07 3.83 0.07
N VAL A 79 11.65 4.85 0.82
CA VAL A 79 10.39 4.82 1.56
C VAL A 79 9.30 5.31 0.62
N ILE A 80 8.21 4.55 0.52
CA ILE A 80 7.00 4.98 -0.17
C ILE A 80 5.94 5.39 0.86
N ASP A 81 5.17 6.43 0.54
CA ASP A 81 4.02 6.90 1.30
C ASP A 81 2.91 7.21 0.29
N VAL A 82 1.96 6.29 0.20
CA VAL A 82 0.91 6.30 -0.81
C VAL A 82 -0.43 6.47 -0.14
N ARG A 83 -1.21 7.41 -0.65
CA ARG A 83 -2.62 7.59 -0.27
C ARG A 83 -3.50 7.16 -1.42
N LEU A 84 -4.48 6.32 -1.10
CA LEU A 84 -5.51 5.82 -2.00
C LEU A 84 -6.88 6.03 -1.35
N GLY A 85 -7.93 6.02 -2.15
CA GLY A 85 -9.27 6.07 -1.60
C GLY A 85 -10.37 5.99 -2.64
N PHE A 86 -11.57 5.67 -2.19
CA PHE A 86 -12.73 5.51 -3.06
C PHE A 86 -14.01 6.01 -2.39
N SER A 87 -14.97 6.40 -3.22
CA SER A 87 -16.32 6.75 -2.76
C SER A 87 -17.15 5.49 -2.53
N GLY A 88 -17.97 5.51 -1.49
CA GLY A 88 -18.76 4.36 -1.06
C GLY A 88 -18.34 3.85 0.32
N ARG A 89 -18.98 2.76 0.74
CA ARG A 89 -18.63 2.02 1.96
C ARG A 89 -17.89 0.76 1.57
N TYR A 90 -16.97 0.32 2.41
CA TYR A 90 -16.52 -1.07 2.38
C TYR A 90 -17.51 -1.93 3.17
N GLU A 91 -17.31 -3.26 3.23
CA GLU A 91 -18.18 -4.17 3.99
C GLU A 91 -19.61 -4.30 3.45
N THR A 92 -19.82 -4.04 2.15
CA THR A 92 -21.14 -4.23 1.54
C THR A 92 -21.46 -5.69 1.24
N THR A 93 -20.45 -6.50 0.94
CA THR A 93 -20.63 -7.93 0.59
C THR A 93 -19.65 -8.83 1.34
N ALA A 94 -18.36 -8.51 1.34
CA ALA A 94 -17.32 -9.20 2.11
C ALA A 94 -16.71 -8.31 3.20
N GLY A 95 -16.10 -8.93 4.21
CA GLY A 95 -15.47 -8.21 5.32
C GLY A 95 -14.18 -7.52 4.90
N GLY A 96 -14.05 -6.23 5.21
CA GLY A 96 -12.84 -5.44 4.97
C GLY A 96 -12.56 -5.12 3.50
N ILE A 97 -11.35 -4.62 3.25
CA ILE A 97 -10.80 -4.33 1.92
C ILE A 97 -9.46 -5.06 1.72
N GLY A 98 -9.10 -5.32 0.47
CA GLY A 98 -7.80 -5.85 0.10
C GLY A 98 -6.79 -4.75 -0.22
N ILE A 99 -5.53 -4.96 0.14
CA ILE A 99 -4.41 -4.08 -0.20
C ILE A 99 -3.30 -4.92 -0.80
N THR A 100 -2.77 -4.48 -1.94
CA THR A 100 -1.64 -5.14 -2.59
C THR A 100 -0.55 -4.15 -2.95
N VAL A 101 0.69 -4.57 -2.77
CA VAL A 101 1.89 -3.92 -3.31
C VAL A 101 2.66 -4.95 -4.10
N VAL A 102 2.96 -4.65 -5.35
CA VAL A 102 3.67 -5.56 -6.26
C VAL A 102 4.74 -4.79 -7.03
N HIS A 103 5.79 -5.50 -7.46
CA HIS A 103 6.68 -4.98 -8.50
C HIS A 103 5.97 -4.95 -9.85
N GLY A 104 6.30 -3.96 -10.68
CA GLY A 104 5.68 -3.69 -11.97
C GLY A 104 4.41 -2.85 -11.90
N THR A 105 3.69 -2.81 -13.03
CA THR A 105 2.54 -1.92 -13.28
C THR A 105 1.20 -2.66 -13.30
N HIS A 106 1.22 -4.00 -13.29
CA HIS A 106 0.04 -4.85 -13.44
C HIS A 106 -0.30 -5.58 -12.14
N ALA A 107 -1.59 -5.82 -11.91
CA ALA A 107 -2.05 -6.66 -10.81
C ALA A 107 -1.54 -8.11 -10.98
N GLY A 108 -1.30 -8.80 -9.86
CA GLY A 108 -0.81 -10.20 -9.87
C GLY A 108 0.67 -10.36 -10.23
N ALA A 109 1.41 -9.27 -10.42
CA ALA A 109 2.86 -9.32 -10.52
C ALA A 109 3.52 -9.72 -9.18
N GLN A 110 4.85 -9.78 -9.14
CA GLN A 110 5.57 -10.27 -7.96
C GLN A 110 5.22 -9.46 -6.71
N ALA A 111 4.65 -10.13 -5.71
CA ALA A 111 4.18 -9.49 -4.49
C ALA A 111 5.32 -8.99 -3.59
N LEU A 112 5.16 -7.76 -3.12
CA LEU A 112 5.96 -7.11 -2.08
C LEU A 112 5.23 -7.09 -0.74
N PHE A 113 3.90 -6.93 -0.78
CA PHE A 113 3.02 -6.90 0.36
C PHE A 113 1.59 -7.23 -0.07
N ALA A 114 0.86 -7.92 0.80
CA ALA A 114 -0.57 -8.11 0.66
C ALA A 114 -1.20 -8.09 2.06
N LEU A 115 -2.34 -7.42 2.18
CA LEU A 115 -3.15 -7.41 3.40
C LEU A 115 -4.61 -7.48 3.01
N ASP A 116 -5.24 -8.60 3.33
CA ASP A 116 -6.64 -8.87 3.05
C ASP A 116 -7.17 -9.87 4.10
N PRO A 117 -8.13 -9.51 4.97
CA PRO A 117 -8.83 -8.22 5.01
C PRO A 117 -8.08 -7.13 5.80
N PHE A 118 -8.23 -5.88 5.36
CA PHE A 118 -7.95 -4.68 6.15
C PHE A 118 -9.27 -3.99 6.54
N PHE A 119 -9.37 -3.54 7.79
CA PHE A 119 -10.55 -2.85 8.32
C PHE A 119 -10.23 -1.38 8.61
N PRO A 120 -10.63 -0.44 7.73
CA PRO A 120 -10.54 0.99 8.02
C PRO A 120 -11.29 1.35 9.30
N LYS A 121 -10.80 2.35 10.04
CA LYS A 121 -11.51 2.85 11.23
C LYS A 121 -12.72 3.69 10.79
N ASP A 122 -13.90 3.36 11.29
CA ASP A 122 -15.08 4.21 11.10
C ASP A 122 -14.93 5.55 11.84
N VAL A 123 -15.23 6.63 11.14
CA VAL A 123 -15.26 8.00 11.67
C VAL A 123 -16.55 8.71 11.22
N GLN A 124 -17.21 9.36 12.17
CA GLN A 124 -18.37 10.20 11.86
C GLN A 124 -17.89 11.54 11.30
N ALA A 125 -18.37 11.96 10.12
CA ALA A 125 -18.08 13.31 9.64
C ALA A 125 -18.72 14.33 10.59
N GLY A 126 -17.89 15.20 11.18
CA GLY A 126 -18.36 16.27 12.06
C GLY A 126 -18.25 16.01 13.57
N ALA A 127 -17.60 14.92 14.02
CA ALA A 127 -17.20 14.82 15.42
C ALA A 127 -16.17 15.94 15.72
N LYS A 128 -16.59 16.94 16.51
CA LYS A 128 -15.71 17.99 17.03
C LYS A 128 -14.53 17.33 17.76
N PRO A 129 -13.27 17.78 17.61
CA PRO A 129 -12.20 17.35 18.49
C PRO A 129 -12.62 17.62 19.93
N GLU A 130 -12.61 16.60 20.78
CA GLU A 130 -12.83 16.78 22.21
C GLU A 130 -11.73 17.72 22.73
N ALA A 131 -12.16 18.78 23.43
CA ALA A 131 -11.30 19.85 23.93
C ALA A 131 -10.64 19.48 25.26
#